data_AF-A0A9D1JVB2-F1
#
_entry.id   AF-A0A9D1JVB2-F1
#
_cell.length_a   1.000
_cell.length_b   1.000
_cell.length_c   1.000
_cell.angle_alpha   90.00
_cell.angle_beta   90.00
_cell.angle_gamma   90.00
#
_symmetry.space_group_name_H-M   'P 1'
#
loop_
_entity.id
_entity.type
_entity.pdbx_description
1 polymer ?
#
loop_
_entity_poly.entity_id
_entity_poly.type
_entity_poly.pdbx_seq_one_letter_code
_entity_poly.pdbx_strand_id
1 'polypeptide(L)'
;MWKKLLFSALALAALAAAYVRPAYSVELDGRPLPGLWSGTALREGVETARAAAEELSRGGAAVSEPETRLRLSMRPAEGTAAELAAALLADTPGVELAWRVSVDGVDIGLAADRSAFEETVLAYIAERAPAESLSTSLASELELRGVFIPEGRATPLAELTGRLRALTAVAYVAADGQTRFA
;
A
#
# COMPACT_ATOMS: atom_id res chain seq x y z
N MET A 1 43.95 -35.87 -14.51
CA MET A 1 43.08 -34.68 -14.68
C MET A 1 41.66 -34.89 -14.13
N TRP A 2 41.08 -36.10 -14.23
CA TRP A 2 39.75 -36.45 -13.71
C TRP A 2 39.47 -36.09 -12.24
N LYS A 3 40.38 -36.40 -11.31
CA LYS A 3 40.20 -36.08 -9.88
C LYS A 3 40.03 -34.58 -9.62
N LYS A 4 40.77 -33.73 -10.35
CA LYS A 4 40.66 -32.27 -10.23
C LYS A 4 39.29 -31.78 -10.72
N LEU A 5 38.81 -32.30 -11.85
CA LEU A 5 37.47 -32.01 -12.36
C LEU A 5 36.36 -32.43 -11.39
N LEU A 6 36.50 -33.61 -10.77
CA LEU A 6 35.56 -34.08 -9.75
C LEU A 6 35.52 -33.17 -8.52
N PHE A 7 36.68 -32.76 -8.00
CA PHE A 7 36.72 -31.84 -6.85
C PHE A 7 36.19 -30.45 -7.19
N SER A 8 36.47 -29.93 -8.40
CA SER A 8 35.89 -28.68 -8.87
C SER A 8 34.36 -28.76 -8.94
N ALA A 9 33.81 -29.85 -9.49
CA ALA A 9 32.37 -30.07 -9.56
C ALA A 9 31.73 -30.17 -8.17
N LEU A 10 32.37 -30.87 -7.23
CA LEU A 10 31.89 -30.99 -5.85
C LEU A 10 31.92 -29.64 -5.12
N ALA A 11 32.97 -28.84 -5.31
CA ALA A 11 33.07 -27.50 -4.73
C ALA A 11 31.99 -26.56 -5.28
N LEU A 12 31.71 -26.63 -6.59
CA LEU A 12 30.61 -25.89 -7.23
C LEU A 12 29.24 -26.31 -6.70
N ALA A 13 29.02 -27.61 -6.50
CA ALA A 13 27.77 -28.11 -5.92
C ALA A 13 27.59 -27.68 -4.45
N ALA A 14 28.66 -27.72 -3.65
CA ALA A 14 28.64 -27.24 -2.27
C ALA A 14 28.37 -25.73 -2.19
N LEU A 15 28.98 -24.96 -3.11
CA LEU A 15 28.72 -23.53 -3.23
C LEU A 15 27.26 -23.28 -3.63
N ALA A 16 26.73 -23.97 -4.63
CA ALA A 16 25.33 -23.84 -5.02
C ALA A 16 24.38 -24.17 -3.86
N ALA A 17 24.63 -25.27 -3.15
CA ALA A 17 23.84 -25.67 -1.99
C ALA A 17 23.88 -24.65 -0.84
N ALA A 18 25.03 -24.00 -0.60
CA ALA A 18 25.16 -22.96 0.43
C ALA A 18 24.37 -21.69 0.11
N TYR A 19 24.07 -21.44 -1.17
CA TYR A 19 23.31 -20.26 -1.62
C TYR A 19 21.83 -20.56 -1.88
N VAL A 20 21.45 -21.84 -1.97
CA VAL A 20 20.03 -22.23 -2.05
C VAL A 20 19.38 -22.02 -0.69
N ARG A 21 18.33 -21.19 -0.68
CA ARG A 21 17.53 -20.86 0.50
C ARG A 21 16.11 -21.40 0.33
N PRO A 22 15.48 -21.87 1.40
CA PRO A 22 14.05 -22.13 1.39
C PRO A 22 13.31 -20.80 1.27
N ALA A 23 12.44 -20.72 0.28
CA ALA A 23 11.50 -19.64 0.08
C ALA A 23 10.12 -20.23 -0.20
N TYR A 24 9.08 -19.42 -0.18
CA TYR A 24 7.72 -19.89 -0.33
C TYR A 24 7.04 -19.08 -1.42
N SER A 25 6.26 -19.72 -2.28
CA SER A 25 5.23 -19.02 -3.06
C SER A 25 3.93 -19.05 -2.26
N VAL A 26 3.19 -17.94 -2.27
CA VAL A 26 1.96 -17.75 -1.50
C VAL A 26 0.76 -17.62 -2.42
N GLU A 27 -0.35 -18.19 -2.01
CA GLU A 27 -1.64 -18.13 -2.69
C GLU A 27 -2.73 -17.80 -1.65
N LEU A 28 -3.59 -16.82 -1.95
CA LEU A 28 -4.72 -16.40 -1.12
C LEU A 28 -6.01 -16.65 -1.89
N ASP A 29 -6.89 -17.51 -1.38
CA ASP A 29 -8.17 -17.86 -2.01
C ASP A 29 -8.04 -18.16 -3.53
N GLY A 30 -7.06 -18.98 -3.89
CA GLY A 30 -6.79 -19.35 -5.29
C GLY A 30 -6.03 -18.30 -6.12
N ARG A 31 -5.67 -17.15 -5.54
CA ARG A 31 -4.94 -16.06 -6.21
C ARG A 31 -3.47 -16.08 -5.80
N PRO A 32 -2.53 -16.35 -6.72
CA PRO A 32 -1.12 -16.32 -6.39
C PRO A 32 -0.68 -14.89 -6.09
N LEU A 33 -0.03 -14.68 -4.94
CA LEU A 33 0.66 -13.43 -4.68
C LEU A 33 1.98 -13.40 -5.49
N PRO A 34 2.40 -12.22 -5.98
CA PRO A 34 3.64 -12.07 -6.72
C PRO A 34 4.86 -12.16 -5.80
N GLY A 35 5.86 -12.96 -6.19
CA GLY A 35 7.15 -13.02 -5.51
C GLY A 35 7.40 -14.30 -4.72
N LEU A 36 8.41 -14.26 -3.87
CA LEU A 36 8.77 -15.33 -2.93
C LEU A 36 8.94 -14.74 -1.54
N TRP A 37 8.47 -15.47 -0.53
CA TRP A 37 8.51 -15.07 0.88
C TRP A 37 9.48 -15.94 1.67
N SER A 38 10.09 -15.35 2.70
CA SER A 38 10.81 -16.12 3.70
C SER A 38 9.84 -16.70 4.73
N GLY A 39 10.23 -17.77 5.43
CA GLY A 39 9.41 -18.33 6.50
C GLY A 39 9.17 -17.36 7.66
N THR A 40 10.06 -16.39 7.88
CA THR A 40 9.87 -15.33 8.89
C THR A 40 8.84 -14.32 8.43
N ALA A 41 8.94 -13.82 7.20
CA ALA A 41 7.99 -12.87 6.63
C ALA A 41 6.57 -13.44 6.57
N LEU A 42 6.43 -14.74 6.26
CA LEU A 42 5.16 -15.44 6.32
C LEU A 42 4.52 -15.38 7.71
N ARG A 43 5.26 -15.80 8.73
CA ARG A 43 4.76 -15.86 10.10
C ARG A 43 4.43 -14.47 10.62
N GLU A 44 5.34 -13.51 10.44
CA GLU A 44 5.15 -12.13 10.89
C GLU A 44 3.96 -11.47 10.17
N GLY A 45 3.82 -11.68 8.86
CA GLY A 45 2.70 -11.14 8.09
C GLY A 45 1.35 -11.70 8.54
N VAL A 46 1.25 -13.01 8.75
CA VAL A 46 0.02 -13.66 9.24
C VAL A 46 -0.35 -13.17 10.64
N GLU A 47 0.61 -13.15 11.57
CA GLU A 47 0.36 -12.68 12.94
C GLU A 47 -0.02 -11.19 12.97
N THR A 48 0.64 -10.36 12.16
CA THR A 48 0.31 -8.93 12.04
C THR A 48 -1.10 -8.74 11.48
N ALA A 49 -1.47 -9.47 10.43
CA ALA A 49 -2.82 -9.40 9.86
C ALA A 49 -3.88 -9.83 10.87
N ARG A 50 -3.65 -10.93 11.61
CA ARG A 50 -4.57 -11.42 12.64
C ARG A 50 -4.78 -10.39 13.75
N ALA A 51 -3.69 -9.83 14.29
CA ALA A 51 -3.77 -8.81 15.33
C ALA A 51 -4.53 -7.56 14.84
N ALA A 52 -4.24 -7.08 13.63
CA ALA A 52 -4.92 -5.94 13.04
C ALA A 52 -6.40 -6.24 12.76
N ALA A 53 -6.73 -7.41 12.22
CA ALA A 53 -8.11 -7.81 11.95
C ALA A 53 -8.94 -7.92 13.23
N GLU A 54 -8.35 -8.43 14.32
CA GLU A 54 -9.02 -8.51 15.62
C GLU A 54 -9.37 -7.12 16.16
N GLU A 55 -8.44 -6.16 16.04
CA GLU A 55 -8.67 -4.76 16.44
C GLU A 55 -9.77 -4.09 15.59
N LEU A 56 -9.74 -4.32 14.28
CA LEU A 56 -10.61 -3.63 13.33
C LEU A 56 -12.04 -4.22 13.28
N SER A 57 -12.17 -5.54 13.32
CA SER A 57 -13.46 -6.22 13.07
C SER A 57 -14.44 -6.23 14.24
N ARG A 58 -14.05 -5.75 15.43
CA ARG A 58 -14.88 -5.70 16.66
C ARG A 58 -15.73 -6.97 16.89
N GLY A 59 -15.21 -8.17 16.61
CA GLY A 59 -16.04 -9.38 16.74
C GLY A 59 -15.47 -10.70 16.25
N GLY A 60 -14.21 -10.77 15.82
CA GLY A 60 -13.57 -12.04 15.45
C GLY A 60 -13.61 -12.34 13.96
N ALA A 61 -13.21 -11.37 13.12
CA ALA A 61 -12.92 -11.68 11.73
C ALA A 61 -11.80 -12.71 11.64
N ALA A 62 -12.08 -13.81 10.93
CA ALA A 62 -11.10 -14.83 10.65
C ALA A 62 -10.28 -14.38 9.44
N VAL A 63 -9.00 -14.08 9.68
CA VAL A 63 -8.04 -13.88 8.59
C VAL A 63 -7.80 -15.21 7.90
N SER A 64 -7.95 -15.25 6.57
CA SER A 64 -7.71 -16.44 5.75
C SER A 64 -6.29 -16.97 5.96
N GLU A 65 -6.14 -18.29 5.98
CA GLU A 65 -4.80 -18.90 6.03
C GLU A 65 -4.19 -18.94 4.62
N PRO A 66 -2.97 -18.41 4.44
CA PRO A 66 -2.32 -18.46 3.14
C PRO A 66 -1.91 -19.89 2.78
N GLU A 67 -2.20 -20.31 1.55
CA GLU A 67 -1.61 -21.52 1.00
C GLU A 67 -0.15 -21.25 0.63
N THR A 68 0.76 -22.12 1.08
CA THR A 68 2.20 -21.96 0.85
C THR A 68 2.79 -23.18 0.17
N ARG A 69 3.67 -22.96 -0.82
CA ARG A 69 4.44 -24.03 -1.46
C ARG A 69 5.92 -23.72 -1.34
N LEU A 70 6.69 -24.68 -0.81
CA LEU A 70 8.14 -24.57 -0.68
C LEU A 70 8.80 -24.47 -2.06
N ARG A 71 9.72 -23.52 -2.18
CA ARG A 71 10.59 -23.28 -3.33
C ARG A 71 12.03 -23.20 -2.85
N LEU A 72 12.93 -23.75 -3.66
CA LEU A 72 14.36 -23.59 -3.46
C LEU A 72 14.84 -22.46 -4.37
N SER A 73 15.37 -21.40 -3.78
CA SER A 73 15.80 -20.20 -4.52
C SER A 73 17.24 -19.85 -4.19
N MET A 74 18.02 -19.51 -5.21
CA MET A 74 19.34 -18.89 -5.03
C MET A 74 19.26 -17.38 -4.84
N ARG A 75 18.08 -16.78 -5.07
CA ARG A 75 17.79 -15.37 -4.82
C ARG A 75 17.11 -15.22 -3.46
N PRO A 76 17.37 -14.13 -2.72
CA PRO A 76 16.63 -13.86 -1.49
C PRO A 76 15.13 -13.76 -1.80
N ALA A 77 14.31 -14.09 -0.78
CA ALA A 77 12.90 -13.75 -0.81
C ALA A 77 12.75 -12.23 -0.87
N GLU A 78 11.79 -11.77 -1.68
CA GLU A 78 11.52 -10.35 -1.91
C GLU A 78 10.29 -9.89 -1.14
N GLY A 79 9.32 -10.80 -0.94
CA GLY A 79 8.08 -10.52 -0.25
C GLY A 79 8.28 -10.23 1.23
N THR A 80 7.67 -9.15 1.68
CA THR A 80 7.75 -8.65 3.06
C THR A 80 6.57 -9.09 3.91
N ALA A 81 6.73 -9.04 5.23
CA ALA A 81 5.64 -9.28 6.18
C ALA A 81 4.49 -8.28 6.00
N ALA A 82 4.81 -7.00 5.73
CA ALA A 82 3.81 -5.95 5.57
C ALA A 82 2.96 -6.14 4.31
N GLU A 83 3.56 -6.54 3.19
CA GLU A 83 2.82 -6.86 1.96
C GLU A 83 1.87 -8.04 2.16
N LEU A 84 2.33 -9.11 2.82
CA LEU A 84 1.48 -10.24 3.13
C LEU A 84 0.35 -9.84 4.08
N ALA A 85 0.64 -9.05 5.12
CA ALA A 85 -0.37 -8.59 6.06
C ALA A 85 -1.45 -7.75 5.38
N ALA A 86 -1.03 -6.83 4.49
CA ALA A 86 -1.96 -6.01 3.72
C ALA A 86 -2.82 -6.85 2.77
N ALA A 87 -2.24 -7.84 2.09
CA ALA A 87 -2.98 -8.73 1.21
C ALA A 87 -4.04 -9.55 1.98
N LEU A 88 -3.68 -10.06 3.16
CA LEU A 88 -4.59 -10.80 4.03
C LEU A 88 -5.73 -9.91 4.56
N LEU A 89 -5.42 -8.68 5.00
CA LEU A 89 -6.42 -7.73 5.48
C LEU A 89 -7.39 -7.28 4.40
N ALA A 90 -6.92 -7.15 3.14
CA ALA A 90 -7.77 -6.77 2.01
C ALA A 90 -8.89 -7.78 1.72
N ASP A 91 -8.69 -9.06 2.04
CA ASP A 91 -9.69 -10.13 1.90
C ASP A 91 -10.44 -10.42 3.21
N THR A 92 -10.18 -9.66 4.28
CA THR A 92 -10.80 -9.89 5.60
C THR A 92 -12.16 -9.19 5.72
N PRO A 93 -13.26 -9.93 6.01
CA PRO A 93 -14.58 -9.32 6.21
C PRO A 93 -14.61 -8.31 7.36
N GLY A 94 -15.36 -7.21 7.20
CA GLY A 94 -15.46 -6.15 8.21
C GLY A 94 -14.26 -5.22 8.28
N VAL A 95 -13.28 -5.39 7.38
CA VAL A 95 -12.11 -4.52 7.22
C VAL A 95 -12.14 -3.93 5.82
N GLU A 96 -11.92 -2.62 5.70
CA GLU A 96 -11.82 -1.92 4.42
C GLU A 96 -10.50 -1.15 4.32
N LEU A 97 -9.92 -1.10 3.12
CA LEU A 97 -8.82 -0.19 2.82
C LEU A 97 -9.40 1.21 2.61
N ALA A 98 -8.88 2.19 3.33
CA ALA A 98 -9.17 3.60 3.16
C ALA A 98 -7.87 4.41 3.07
N TRP A 99 -7.99 5.70 2.80
CA TRP A 99 -6.89 6.63 2.66
C TRP A 99 -7.04 7.73 3.70
N ARG A 100 -6.14 7.75 4.68
CA ARG A 100 -6.02 8.89 5.58
C ARG A 100 -5.54 10.08 4.78
N VAL A 101 -6.33 11.15 4.81
CA VAL A 101 -6.06 12.39 4.09
C VAL A 101 -5.54 13.42 5.08
N SER A 102 -4.38 14.00 4.76
CA SER A 102 -3.78 15.07 5.56
C SER A 102 -3.50 16.29 4.70
N VAL A 103 -3.71 17.48 5.25
CA VAL A 103 -3.39 18.77 4.64
C VAL A 103 -2.39 19.49 5.53
N ASP A 104 -1.20 19.78 5.02
CA ASP A 104 -0.10 20.39 5.78
C ASP A 104 0.14 19.66 7.13
N GLY A 105 0.02 18.33 7.12
CA GLY A 105 0.16 17.46 8.30
C GLY A 105 -1.09 17.33 9.20
N VAL A 106 -2.18 18.05 8.93
CA VAL A 106 -3.44 17.96 9.68
C VAL A 106 -4.34 16.87 9.09
N ASP A 107 -4.70 15.85 9.88
CA ASP A 107 -5.66 14.80 9.47
C ASP A 107 -7.06 15.40 9.29
N ILE A 108 -7.60 15.30 8.08
CA ILE A 108 -8.93 15.81 7.72
C ILE A 108 -9.96 14.69 7.57
N GLY A 109 -9.56 13.42 7.68
CA GLY A 109 -10.45 12.25 7.63
C GLY A 109 -9.94 11.11 6.74
N LEU A 110 -10.86 10.19 6.43
CA LEU A 110 -10.58 8.94 5.73
C LEU A 110 -11.38 8.88 4.41
N ALA A 111 -10.72 8.86 3.26
CA ALA A 111 -11.36 8.63 1.97
C ALA A 111 -11.49 7.13 1.69
N ALA A 112 -12.69 6.65 1.37
CA ALA A 112 -12.90 5.25 0.96
C ALA A 112 -12.26 4.96 -0.40
N ASP A 113 -12.37 5.91 -1.33
CA ASP A 113 -11.84 5.80 -2.69
C ASP A 113 -10.85 6.94 -2.94
N ARG A 114 -9.60 6.55 -3.21
CA ARG A 114 -8.51 7.48 -3.52
C ARG A 114 -8.78 8.25 -4.80
N SER A 115 -9.16 7.56 -5.87
CA SER A 115 -9.34 8.17 -7.19
C SER A 115 -10.52 9.13 -7.17
N ALA A 116 -11.64 8.76 -6.54
CA ALA A 116 -12.78 9.66 -6.39
C ALA A 116 -12.44 10.93 -5.58
N PHE A 117 -11.61 10.79 -4.53
CA PHE A 117 -11.14 11.95 -3.77
C PHE A 117 -10.18 12.83 -4.60
N GLU A 118 -9.19 12.24 -5.28
CA GLU A 118 -8.26 12.95 -6.17
C GLU A 118 -9.00 13.69 -7.30
N GLU A 119 -10.01 13.08 -7.91
CA GLU A 119 -10.88 13.74 -8.90
C GLU A 119 -11.63 14.93 -8.29
N THR A 120 -12.09 14.82 -7.05
CA THR A 120 -12.77 15.92 -6.37
C THR A 120 -11.82 17.09 -6.06
N VAL A 121 -10.55 16.79 -5.74
CA VAL A 121 -9.49 17.80 -5.60
C VAL A 121 -9.25 18.51 -6.93
N LEU A 122 -9.14 17.77 -8.03
CA LEU A 122 -8.95 18.34 -9.36
C LEU A 122 -10.15 19.21 -9.77
N ALA A 123 -11.38 18.75 -9.51
CA ALA A 123 -12.58 19.54 -9.75
C ALA A 123 -12.61 20.83 -8.93
N TYR A 124 -12.18 20.78 -7.66
CA TYR A 124 -12.06 21.97 -6.82
C TYR A 124 -11.05 22.98 -7.37
N ILE A 125 -9.88 22.52 -7.82
CA ILE A 125 -8.87 23.37 -8.46
C ILE A 125 -9.46 24.02 -9.72
N ALA A 126 -10.10 23.24 -10.59
CA ALA A 126 -10.70 23.72 -11.83
C ALA A 126 -11.86 24.70 -11.62
N GLU A 127 -12.63 24.55 -10.54
CA GLU A 127 -13.74 25.45 -10.18
C GLU A 127 -13.25 26.84 -9.74
N ARG A 128 -12.09 26.90 -9.06
CA ARG A 128 -11.55 28.14 -8.48
C ARG A 128 -10.56 28.86 -9.37
N ALA A 129 -9.79 28.11 -10.16
CA ALA A 129 -8.78 28.70 -11.02
C ALA A 129 -9.42 29.44 -12.21
N PRO A 130 -8.95 30.66 -12.55
CA PRO A 130 -9.34 31.33 -13.78
C PRO A 130 -8.95 30.49 -15.01
N ALA A 131 -9.78 30.52 -16.06
CA ALA A 131 -9.56 29.72 -17.28
C ALA A 131 -8.25 30.07 -18.01
N GLU A 132 -7.80 31.32 -17.86
CA GLU A 132 -6.57 31.86 -18.44
C GLU A 132 -5.31 31.64 -17.59
N SER A 133 -5.40 30.86 -16.51
CA SER A 133 -4.23 30.52 -15.69
C SER A 133 -3.24 29.63 -16.47
N LEU A 134 -1.95 29.90 -16.28
CA LEU A 134 -0.85 29.14 -16.88
C LEU A 134 -0.58 27.83 -16.14
N SER A 135 -0.82 27.81 -14.84
CA SER A 135 -0.75 26.63 -13.99
C SER A 135 -1.59 26.82 -12.74
N THR A 136 -2.01 25.70 -12.14
CA THR A 136 -2.91 25.66 -10.98
C THR A 136 -2.51 24.53 -10.06
N SER A 137 -2.55 24.77 -8.75
CA SER A 137 -2.31 23.76 -7.73
C SER A 137 -3.08 24.09 -6.45
N LEU A 138 -3.07 23.18 -5.48
CA LEU A 138 -3.34 23.57 -4.11
C LEU A 138 -2.18 24.42 -3.57
N ALA A 139 -2.49 25.36 -2.69
CA ALA A 139 -1.48 26.13 -1.95
C ALA A 139 -0.86 25.34 -0.79
N SER A 140 -1.48 24.21 -0.43
CA SER A 140 -1.10 23.32 0.67
C SER A 140 -0.59 21.97 0.15
N GLU A 141 0.19 21.29 0.98
CA GLU A 141 0.61 19.91 0.74
C GLU A 141 -0.51 18.94 1.12
N LEU A 142 -0.91 18.10 0.16
CA LEU A 142 -1.93 17.08 0.35
C LEU A 142 -1.26 15.70 0.35
N GLU A 143 -1.41 14.97 1.46
CA GLU A 143 -0.90 13.61 1.60
C GLU A 143 -2.04 12.60 1.71
N LEU A 144 -1.90 11.48 1.01
CA LEU A 144 -2.79 10.33 1.12
C LEU A 144 -2.01 9.10 1.55
N ARG A 145 -2.39 8.52 2.69
CA ARG A 145 -1.78 7.30 3.22
C ARG A 145 -2.81 6.18 3.33
N GLY A 146 -2.55 5.06 2.67
CA GLY A 146 -3.36 3.85 2.78
C GLY A 146 -3.35 3.29 4.20
N VAL A 147 -4.53 3.00 4.74
CA VAL A 147 -4.76 2.46 6.07
C VAL A 147 -5.96 1.50 6.04
N PHE A 148 -5.90 0.42 6.81
CA PHE A 148 -7.06 -0.44 7.02
C PHE A 148 -7.90 0.11 8.17
N ILE A 149 -9.22 0.15 7.98
CA ILE A 149 -10.20 0.65 8.95
C ILE A 149 -11.35 -0.35 9.08
N PRO A 150 -12.16 -0.28 10.16
CA PRO A 150 -13.39 -1.06 10.21
C PRO A 150 -14.33 -0.63 9.09
N GLU A 151 -15.03 -1.58 8.50
CA GLU A 151 -15.97 -1.34 7.41
C GLU A 151 -16.99 -0.22 7.75
N GLY A 152 -17.24 0.67 6.78
CA GLY A 152 -18.19 1.78 6.93
C GLY A 152 -17.72 2.90 7.87
N ARG A 153 -16.40 3.00 8.12
CA ARG A 153 -15.81 4.07 8.96
C ARG A 153 -15.13 5.16 8.15
N ALA A 154 -15.11 5.05 6.82
CA ALA A 154 -14.69 6.13 5.95
C ALA A 154 -15.53 7.41 6.18
N THR A 155 -14.88 8.56 6.00
CA THR A 155 -15.53 9.87 6.07
C THR A 155 -16.29 10.11 4.76
N PRO A 156 -17.54 10.61 4.80
CA PRO A 156 -18.28 10.96 3.59
C PRO A 156 -17.52 11.94 2.70
N LEU A 157 -17.49 11.69 1.39
CA LEU A 157 -16.71 12.48 0.44
C LEU A 157 -17.08 13.99 0.47
N ALA A 158 -18.35 14.31 0.64
CA ALA A 158 -18.82 15.69 0.76
C ALA A 158 -18.23 16.40 1.99
N GLU A 159 -18.09 15.68 3.11
CA GLU A 159 -17.50 16.22 4.33
C GLU A 159 -15.98 16.42 4.17
N LEU A 160 -15.28 15.46 3.59
CA LEU A 160 -13.85 15.60 3.27
C LEU A 160 -13.60 16.80 2.36
N THR A 161 -14.45 16.98 1.35
CA THR A 161 -14.34 18.10 0.40
C THR A 161 -14.60 19.43 1.09
N GLY A 162 -15.58 19.50 2.00
CA GLY A 162 -15.82 20.68 2.83
C GLY A 162 -14.62 21.04 3.70
N ARG A 163 -14.01 20.04 4.37
CA ARG A 163 -12.82 20.22 5.21
C ARG A 163 -11.61 20.65 4.39
N LEU A 164 -11.36 20.03 3.24
CA LEU A 164 -10.31 20.42 2.30
C LEU A 164 -10.46 21.89 1.90
N ARG A 165 -11.65 22.29 1.43
CA ARG A 165 -11.95 23.67 1.00
C ARG A 165 -11.84 24.70 2.11
N ALA A 166 -11.98 24.28 3.37
CA ALA A 166 -11.81 25.15 4.53
C ALA A 166 -10.33 25.37 4.92
N LEU A 167 -9.45 24.42 4.57
CA LEU A 167 -8.04 24.41 4.96
C LEU A 167 -7.09 24.79 3.83
N THR A 168 -7.51 24.63 2.58
CA THR A 168 -6.66 24.89 1.40
C THR A 168 -7.22 26.04 0.56
N ALA A 169 -6.33 26.79 -0.08
CA ALA A 169 -6.67 27.68 -1.18
C ALA A 169 -6.12 27.11 -2.49
N VAL A 170 -6.65 27.58 -3.63
CA VAL A 170 -6.10 27.24 -4.95
C VAL A 170 -5.10 28.30 -5.36
N ALA A 171 -3.85 27.89 -5.56
CA ALA A 171 -2.80 28.74 -6.11
C ALA A 171 -2.81 28.65 -7.63
N TYR A 172 -2.71 29.78 -8.33
CA TYR A 172 -2.62 29.80 -9.78
C TYR A 172 -1.62 30.85 -10.26
N VAL A 173 -0.98 30.58 -11.40
CA VAL A 173 -0.07 31.52 -12.06
C VAL A 173 -0.82 32.21 -13.19
N ALA A 174 -0.91 33.54 -13.13
CA ALA A 174 -1.57 34.32 -14.17
C ALA A 174 -0.65 34.62 -15.37
N ALA A 175 -1.20 35.19 -16.44
CA ALA A 175 -0.47 35.49 -17.67
C ALA A 175 0.72 36.45 -17.49
N ASP A 176 0.73 37.25 -16.42
CA ASP A 176 1.85 38.13 -16.03
C ASP A 176 2.93 37.41 -15.20
N GLY A 177 2.79 36.10 -15.00
CA GLY A 177 3.72 35.26 -14.25
C GLY A 177 3.58 35.39 -12.73
N GLN A 178 2.61 36.15 -12.21
CA GLN A 178 2.39 36.27 -10.77
C GLN A 178 1.52 35.13 -10.23
N THR A 179 1.94 34.57 -9.10
CA THR A 179 1.13 33.63 -8.32
C THR A 179 0.05 34.37 -7.53
N ARG A 180 -1.18 33.89 -7.63
CA ARG A 180 -2.37 34.40 -6.94
C ARG A 180 -3.14 33.24 -6.30
N PHE A 181 -4.07 33.56 -5.41
CA PHE A 181 -4.83 32.59 -4.64
C PHE A 181 -6.34 32.82 -4.78
N ALA A 182 -7.10 31.74 -4.88
CA ALA A 182 -8.57 31.69 -5.03
C ALA A 182 -9.23 30.72 -4.04
#